data_AF-A0A2U1KPI1-F1
#
_entry.id   AF-A0A2U1KPI1-F1
#
_cell.length_a   1.000
_cell.length_b   1.000
_cell.length_c   1.000
_cell.angle_alpha   90.00
_cell.angle_beta   90.00
_cell.angle_gamma   90.00
#
_symmetry.space_group_name_H-M   'P 1'
#
loop_
_entity.id
_entity.type
_entity.pdbx_description
1 polymer ?
#
loop_
_entity_poly.entity_id
_entity_poly.type
_entity_poly.pdbx_seq_one_letter_code
_entity_poly.pdbx_strand_id
1 'polypeptide(L)'
;MGKKPEIRRCPAILADREKYMKLLKKVQNAEKTGVSKSLKNSIISKKLNSGSSSSKKPIEQAFGLMERHAVDLKIMRGLCANGIPFNVLRNPQFHEMVTAINKAPPGYKAPSSEKARTVLLDECARDVEKDSSLIKDTWFTQGVSIVSDGWSNVKHEPLINVLGECV
;
A
#
# COMPACT_ATOMS: atom_id res chain seq x y z
N MET A 1 13.50 -27.63 32.72
CA MET A 1 13.54 -26.35 33.48
C MET A 1 14.76 -25.55 33.03
N GLY A 2 14.61 -24.65 32.05
CA GLY A 2 15.73 -23.85 31.51
C GLY A 2 16.01 -22.61 32.35
N LYS A 3 17.30 -22.37 32.71
CA LYS A 3 17.72 -21.18 33.44
C LYS A 3 17.68 -19.96 32.51
N LYS A 4 16.95 -18.90 32.87
CA LYS A 4 16.98 -17.61 32.16
C LYS A 4 18.34 -16.93 32.44
N PRO A 5 19.02 -16.35 31.42
CA PRO A 5 20.24 -15.59 31.64
C PRO A 5 19.91 -14.28 32.35
N GLU A 6 20.46 -14.11 33.55
CA GLU A 6 20.32 -12.88 34.33
C GLU A 6 21.52 -11.97 34.04
N ILE A 7 21.25 -10.78 33.50
CA ILE A 7 22.30 -9.78 33.24
C ILE A 7 22.67 -9.15 34.58
N ARG A 8 23.81 -9.57 35.15
CA ARG A 8 24.36 -8.99 36.38
C ARG A 8 25.54 -8.07 36.08
N ARG A 9 25.70 -7.05 36.91
CA ARG A 9 26.84 -6.13 36.83
C ARG A 9 28.12 -6.89 37.18
N CYS A 10 29.18 -6.68 36.40
CA CYS A 10 30.47 -7.31 36.63
C CYS A 10 31.03 -6.89 38.01
N PRO A 11 31.24 -7.82 38.96
CA PRO A 11 31.70 -7.49 40.31
C PRO A 11 33.07 -6.81 40.33
N ALA A 12 33.95 -7.18 39.39
CA ALA A 12 35.29 -6.58 39.26
C ALA A 12 35.26 -5.08 38.89
N ILE A 13 34.18 -4.62 38.24
CA ILE A 13 34.01 -3.20 37.91
C ILE A 13 33.44 -2.41 39.10
N LEU A 14 32.70 -3.07 40.00
CA LEU A 14 32.17 -2.44 41.21
C LEU A 14 33.22 -2.28 42.32
N ALA A 15 34.26 -3.13 42.31
CA ALA A 15 35.38 -3.06 43.26
C ALA A 15 36.33 -1.87 43.00
N ASP A 16 36.43 -1.42 41.75
CA ASP A 16 37.26 -0.27 41.35
C ASP A 16 36.39 0.96 41.12
N ARG A 17 36.32 1.82 42.14
CA ARG A 17 35.48 3.02 42.15
C ARG A 17 35.86 4.01 41.04
N GLU A 18 37.14 4.14 40.72
CA GLU A 18 37.60 5.11 39.72
C GLU A 18 37.25 4.65 38.30
N LYS A 19 37.46 3.35 38.03
CA LYS A 19 37.07 2.71 36.77
C LYS A 19 35.56 2.71 36.58
N TYR A 20 34.78 2.47 37.64
CA TYR A 20 33.32 2.57 37.62
C TYR A 20 32.85 3.97 37.24
N MET A 21 33.38 5.01 37.89
CA MET A 21 33.00 6.40 37.61
C MET A 21 33.40 6.84 36.19
N LYS A 22 34.55 6.37 35.69
CA LYS A 22 35.01 6.65 34.32
C LYS A 22 34.09 6.02 33.25
N LEU A 23 33.63 4.80 33.49
CA LEU A 23 32.67 4.13 32.61
C LEU A 23 31.31 4.83 32.63
N LEU A 24 30.82 5.20 33.82
CA LEU A 24 29.55 5.92 33.98
C LEU A 24 29.56 7.25 33.23
N LYS A 25 30.66 8.00 33.31
CA LYS A 25 30.84 9.29 32.62
C LYS A 25 30.91 9.12 31.10
N LYS A 26 31.53 8.04 30.60
CA LYS A 26 31.54 7.72 29.16
C LYS A 26 30.14 7.38 28.63
N VAL A 27 29.36 6.61 29.39
CA VAL A 27 27.97 6.28 29.02
C VAL A 27 27.10 7.54 29.01
N GLN A 28 27.16 8.36 30.06
CA GLN A 28 26.43 9.63 30.12
C GLN A 28 26.81 10.59 29.00
N ASN A 29 28.09 10.63 28.63
CA ASN A 29 28.54 11.45 27.50
C ASN A 29 27.98 10.91 26.18
N ALA A 30 28.02 9.59 25.95
CA ALA A 30 27.45 8.96 24.75
C ALA A 30 25.93 9.18 24.63
N GLU A 31 25.20 9.08 25.74
CA GLU A 31 23.76 9.36 25.82
C GLU A 31 23.45 10.83 25.52
N LYS A 32 24.26 11.77 26.05
CA LYS A 32 24.10 13.21 25.79
C LYS A 32 24.49 13.62 24.38
N THR A 33 25.52 13.00 23.80
CA THR A 33 25.96 13.32 22.43
C THR A 33 25.03 12.75 21.36
N GLY A 34 24.17 11.78 21.72
CA GLY A 34 23.34 11.06 20.78
C GLY A 34 24.17 10.30 19.74
N VAL A 35 23.50 9.50 18.91
CA VAL A 35 24.12 8.71 17.85
C VAL A 35 24.89 9.63 16.88
N SER A 36 26.12 9.25 16.54
CA SER A 36 27.05 10.00 15.68
C SER A 36 26.37 10.61 14.45
N LYS A 37 26.76 11.85 14.08
CA LYS A 37 26.30 12.53 12.85
C LYS A 37 26.47 11.66 11.59
N SER A 38 27.41 10.71 11.59
CA SER A 38 27.62 9.76 10.49
C SER A 38 26.42 8.84 10.22
N LEU A 39 25.55 8.60 11.19
CA LEU A 39 24.34 7.76 11.03
C LEU A 39 23.10 8.57 10.62
N LYS A 40 23.20 9.91 10.53
CA LYS A 40 22.10 10.77 10.01
C LYS A 40 21.99 10.73 8.49
N ASN A 41 23.01 10.24 7.78
CA ASN A 41 23.04 10.20 6.32
C ASN A 41 22.47 8.91 5.73
N SER A 42 22.13 7.93 6.56
CA SER A 42 21.46 6.70 6.13
C SER A 42 20.07 6.64 6.74
N ILE A 43 19.12 7.40 6.20
CA ILE A 43 17.67 7.08 6.16
C ILE A 43 17.03 8.08 5.19
N ILE A 44 16.73 7.56 4.00
CA ILE A 44 15.49 7.77 3.24
C ILE A 44 15.10 9.26 3.04
N SER A 45 15.53 9.79 1.89
CA SER A 45 14.86 10.80 1.08
C SER A 45 13.82 11.67 1.78
N LYS A 46 14.25 12.87 2.18
CA LYS A 46 13.37 14.04 2.34
C LYS A 46 12.58 14.28 1.04
N LYS A 47 11.29 13.95 1.05
CA LYS A 47 10.24 14.77 0.41
C LYS A 47 8.87 14.43 0.99
N LEU A 48 8.49 15.09 2.09
CA LEU A 48 7.12 15.19 2.55
C LEU A 48 6.74 16.67 2.54
N ASN A 49 6.31 17.15 1.37
CA ASN A 49 5.47 18.34 1.26
C ASN A 49 4.04 17.85 0.98
N SER A 50 3.17 17.91 1.99
CA SER A 50 1.80 18.43 1.90
C SER A 50 1.08 18.21 3.23
N GLY A 51 0.27 19.19 3.61
CA GLY A 51 -0.12 19.50 4.97
C GLY A 51 -1.00 18.47 5.67
N SER A 52 -0.71 18.24 6.95
CA SER A 52 -1.68 18.49 8.03
C SER A 52 -0.92 18.46 9.36
N SER A 53 -1.03 19.55 10.10
CA SER A 53 -0.47 19.74 11.43
C SER A 53 -1.13 18.77 12.42
N SER A 54 -0.41 17.71 12.82
CA SER A 54 -0.59 17.13 14.14
C SER A 54 0.76 16.66 14.66
N SER A 55 1.17 17.23 15.79
CA SER A 55 2.37 16.95 16.55
C SER A 55 2.30 15.55 17.19
N LYS A 56 2.22 14.49 16.37
CA LYS A 56 2.29 13.11 16.87
C LYS A 56 3.69 12.85 17.42
N LYS A 57 3.80 12.22 18.60
CA LYS A 57 5.09 11.92 19.23
C LYS A 57 5.92 11.02 18.31
N PRO A 58 7.27 11.08 18.31
CA PRO A 58 8.11 10.31 17.40
C PRO A 58 7.82 8.80 17.42
N ILE A 59 7.42 8.26 18.58
CA ILE A 59 7.10 6.85 18.76
C ILE A 59 5.76 6.46 18.11
N GLU A 60 4.73 7.31 18.21
CA GLU A 60 3.43 7.10 17.54
C GLU A 60 3.58 7.17 16.01
N GLN A 61 4.45 8.06 15.52
CA GLN A 61 4.80 8.10 14.10
C GLN A 61 5.51 6.82 13.66
N ALA A 62 6.44 6.29 14.46
CA ALA A 62 7.15 5.06 14.16
C ALA A 62 6.20 3.84 14.11
N PHE A 63 5.29 3.69 15.08
CA PHE A 63 4.28 2.63 15.05
C PHE A 63 3.35 2.78 13.84
N GLY A 64 2.86 3.99 13.55
CA GLY A 64 2.04 4.23 12.37
C GLY A 64 2.76 4.03 11.03
N LEU A 65 4.10 4.12 10.98
CA LEU A 65 4.89 3.74 9.80
C LEU A 65 4.97 2.22 9.65
N MET A 66 5.16 1.50 10.76
CA MET A 66 5.26 0.05 10.76
C MET A 66 3.93 -0.62 10.37
N GLU A 67 2.81 -0.08 10.84
CA GLU A 67 1.47 -0.52 10.45
C GLU A 67 1.19 -0.30 8.96
N ARG A 68 1.54 0.87 8.42
CA ARG A 68 1.41 1.17 7.00
C ARG A 68 2.25 0.23 6.14
N HIS A 69 3.53 0.04 6.51
CA HIS A 69 4.41 -0.89 5.81
C HIS A 69 3.86 -2.33 5.81
N ALA A 70 3.26 -2.78 6.92
CA ALA A 70 2.66 -4.10 6.99
C ALA A 70 1.45 -4.26 6.05
N VAL A 71 0.65 -3.20 5.87
CA VAL A 71 -0.46 -3.18 4.90
C VAL A 71 0.06 -3.17 3.47
N ASP A 72 1.02 -2.29 3.17
CA ASP A 72 1.64 -2.18 1.84
C ASP A 72 2.23 -3.53 1.40
N LEU A 73 2.92 -4.21 2.31
CA LEU A 73 3.49 -5.54 2.03
C LEU A 73 2.41 -6.59 1.76
N LYS A 74 1.26 -6.54 2.42
CA LYS A 74 0.14 -7.46 2.15
C LYS A 74 -0.48 -7.19 0.77
N ILE A 75 -0.67 -5.93 0.41
CA ILE A 75 -1.14 -5.53 -0.92
C ILE A 75 -0.17 -6.07 -1.98
N MET A 76 1.13 -5.78 -1.84
CA MET A 76 2.14 -6.24 -2.79
C MET A 76 2.19 -7.76 -2.91
N ARG A 77 2.11 -8.50 -1.80
CA ARG A 77 2.04 -9.98 -1.83
C ARG A 77 0.80 -10.46 -2.58
N GLY A 78 -0.35 -9.83 -2.37
CA GLY A 78 -1.58 -10.15 -3.09
C GLY A 78 -1.46 -9.94 -4.59
N LEU A 79 -0.90 -8.80 -5.02
CA LEU A 79 -0.68 -8.50 -6.43
C LEU A 79 0.28 -9.51 -7.08
N CYS A 80 1.43 -9.77 -6.45
CA CYS A 80 2.42 -10.72 -6.96
C CYS A 80 1.86 -12.16 -7.05
N ALA A 81 1.12 -12.61 -6.02
CA ALA A 81 0.54 -13.96 -6.00
C ALA A 81 -0.48 -14.19 -7.12
N ASN A 82 -1.16 -13.13 -7.58
CA ASN A 82 -2.19 -13.21 -8.62
C ASN A 82 -1.70 -12.71 -9.99
N GLY A 83 -0.40 -12.40 -10.14
CA GLY A 83 0.15 -11.88 -11.40
C GLY A 83 -0.44 -10.54 -11.85
N ILE A 84 -0.91 -9.71 -10.92
CA ILE A 84 -1.55 -8.43 -11.24
C ILE A 84 -0.48 -7.37 -11.52
N PRO A 85 -0.49 -6.69 -12.69
CA PRO A 85 0.47 -5.64 -13.01
C PRO A 85 0.39 -4.44 -12.07
N PHE A 86 1.53 -3.82 -11.76
CA PHE A 86 1.60 -2.68 -10.83
C PHE A 86 0.93 -1.41 -11.35
N ASN A 87 0.56 -1.36 -12.63
CA ASN A 87 -0.27 -0.27 -13.18
C ASN A 87 -1.61 -0.13 -12.45
N VAL A 88 -2.12 -1.19 -11.81
CA VAL A 88 -3.34 -1.13 -10.99
C VAL A 88 -3.21 -0.12 -9.85
N LEU A 89 -2.01 0.08 -9.29
CA LEU A 89 -1.77 1.03 -8.20
C LEU A 89 -1.94 2.50 -8.60
N ARG A 90 -1.96 2.78 -9.91
CA ARG A 90 -2.21 4.13 -10.47
C ARG A 90 -3.67 4.33 -10.88
N ASN A 91 -4.49 3.28 -10.83
CA ASN A 91 -5.89 3.36 -11.23
C ASN A 91 -6.72 4.01 -10.09
N PRO A 92 -7.51 5.07 -10.37
CA PRO A 92 -8.43 5.67 -9.39
C PRO A 92 -9.32 4.65 -8.66
N GLN A 93 -9.81 3.63 -9.39
CA GLN A 93 -10.66 2.57 -8.84
C GLN A 93 -9.95 1.74 -7.77
N PHE A 94 -8.63 1.59 -7.85
CA PHE A 94 -7.86 0.92 -6.79
C PHE A 94 -7.83 1.74 -5.50
N HIS A 95 -7.69 3.07 -5.62
CA HIS A 95 -7.73 3.97 -4.45
C HIS A 95 -9.13 4.01 -3.82
N GLU A 96 -10.18 4.02 -4.65
CA GLU A 96 -11.57 3.92 -4.20
C GLU A 96 -11.82 2.61 -3.45
N MET A 97 -11.35 1.48 -3.99
CA MET A 97 -11.44 0.17 -3.33
C MET A 97 -10.78 0.18 -1.94
N VAL A 98 -9.54 0.68 -1.83
CA VAL A 98 -8.83 0.76 -0.54
C VAL A 98 -9.58 1.69 0.44
N THR A 99 -10.12 2.80 -0.05
CA THR A 99 -10.90 3.74 0.77
C THR A 99 -12.21 3.11 1.27
N ALA A 100 -12.90 2.35 0.43
CA ALA A 100 -14.11 1.63 0.80
C ALA A 100 -13.83 0.56 1.85
N ILE A 101 -12.73 -0.20 1.71
CA ILE A 101 -12.30 -1.20 2.71
C ILE A 101 -11.99 -0.53 4.06
N ASN A 102 -11.30 0.61 4.05
CA ASN A 102 -10.97 1.34 5.29
C ASN A 102 -12.21 1.89 6.01
N LYS A 103 -13.29 2.17 5.28
CA LYS A 103 -14.58 2.65 5.82
C LYS A 103 -15.57 1.51 6.11
N ALA A 104 -15.21 0.27 5.80
CA ALA A 104 -16.10 -0.87 5.98
C ALA A 104 -16.37 -1.14 7.47
N PRO A 105 -17.55 -1.69 7.81
CA PRO A 105 -17.88 -2.03 9.18
C PRO A 105 -16.91 -3.10 9.73
N PRO A 106 -16.67 -3.12 11.06
CA PRO A 106 -15.85 -4.15 11.69
C PRO A 106 -16.33 -5.56 11.32
N GLY A 107 -15.40 -6.42 10.90
CA GLY A 107 -15.70 -7.79 10.48
C GLY A 107 -16.06 -7.96 9.00
N TYR A 108 -15.99 -6.90 8.19
CA TYR A 108 -16.12 -7.01 6.74
C TYR A 108 -15.17 -8.06 6.14
N LYS A 109 -15.69 -8.81 5.16
CA LYS A 109 -14.94 -9.80 4.38
C LYS A 109 -15.16 -9.51 2.91
N ALA A 110 -14.12 -9.76 2.11
CA ALA A 110 -14.22 -9.69 0.66
C ALA A 110 -15.35 -10.61 0.13
N PRO A 111 -15.97 -10.25 -1.01
CA PRO A 111 -17.00 -11.09 -1.61
C PRO A 111 -16.44 -12.45 -2.03
N SER A 112 -17.31 -13.46 -2.06
CA SER A 112 -16.98 -14.77 -2.63
C SER A 112 -16.83 -14.67 -4.15
N SER A 113 -16.06 -15.60 -4.75
CA SER A 113 -15.89 -15.68 -6.21
C SER A 113 -17.24 -15.74 -6.96
N GLU A 114 -18.18 -16.52 -6.43
CA GLU A 114 -19.52 -16.66 -7.02
C GLU A 114 -20.30 -15.34 -7.00
N LYS A 115 -20.34 -14.66 -5.84
CA LYS A 115 -21.01 -13.37 -5.70
C LYS A 115 -20.34 -12.30 -6.57
N ALA A 116 -19.03 -12.34 -6.70
CA ALA A 116 -18.27 -11.41 -7.53
C ALA A 116 -18.60 -11.58 -9.03
N ARG A 117 -18.67 -12.82 -9.52
CA ARG A 117 -18.92 -13.10 -10.94
C ARG A 117 -20.37 -12.90 -11.38
N THR A 118 -21.31 -13.02 -10.45
CA THR A 118 -22.75 -12.87 -10.73
C THR A 118 -23.22 -11.48 -10.33
N VAL A 119 -23.67 -11.33 -9.08
CA VAL A 119 -24.38 -10.15 -8.59
C VAL A 119 -23.57 -8.86 -8.75
N LEU A 120 -22.29 -8.87 -8.35
CA LEU A 120 -21.47 -7.66 -8.39
C LEU A 120 -21.02 -7.28 -9.80
N LEU A 121 -20.74 -8.28 -10.65
CA LEU A 121 -20.39 -8.01 -12.04
C LEU A 121 -21.58 -7.44 -12.81
N ASP A 122 -22.78 -7.98 -12.58
CA ASP A 122 -24.02 -7.46 -13.17
C ASP A 122 -24.30 -6.03 -12.71
N GLU A 123 -24.00 -5.70 -11.45
CA GLU A 123 -24.13 -4.34 -10.92
C GLU A 123 -23.14 -3.38 -11.59
N CYS A 124 -21.86 -3.75 -11.67
CA CYS A 124 -20.86 -2.95 -12.40
C CYS A 124 -21.26 -2.75 -13.87
N ALA A 125 -21.82 -3.78 -14.52
CA ALA A 125 -22.27 -3.67 -15.91
C ALA A 125 -23.43 -2.68 -16.05
N ARG A 126 -24.38 -2.67 -15.12
CA ARG A 126 -25.48 -1.69 -15.10
C ARG A 126 -24.99 -0.27 -14.85
N ASP A 127 -24.00 -0.09 -13.99
CA ASP A 127 -23.43 1.23 -13.72
C ASP A 127 -22.73 1.79 -14.96
N VAL A 128 -21.92 0.98 -15.63
CA VAL A 128 -21.28 1.35 -16.90
C VAL A 128 -22.32 1.65 -17.99
N GLU A 129 -23.38 0.85 -18.07
CA GLU A 129 -24.48 1.07 -19.01
C GLU A 129 -25.19 2.39 -18.75
N LYS A 130 -25.43 2.72 -17.48
CA LYS A 130 -26.05 3.98 -17.07
C LYS A 130 -25.15 5.17 -17.41
N ASP A 131 -23.86 5.10 -17.14
CA ASP A 131 -22.92 6.16 -17.48
C ASP A 131 -22.82 6.36 -19.00
N SER A 132 -22.94 5.26 -19.75
CA SER A 132 -22.92 5.28 -21.22
C SER A 132 -24.23 5.74 -21.84
N SER A 133 -25.36 5.68 -21.11
CA SER A 133 -26.69 5.97 -21.66
C SER A 133 -26.79 7.34 -22.33
N LEU A 134 -26.15 8.37 -21.76
CA LEU A 134 -26.10 9.71 -22.32
C LEU A 134 -25.47 9.75 -23.72
N ILE A 135 -24.45 8.91 -23.94
CA ILE A 135 -23.77 8.78 -25.23
C ILE A 135 -24.66 7.97 -26.19
N LYS A 136 -25.35 6.94 -25.69
CA LYS A 136 -26.26 6.13 -26.51
C LYS A 136 -27.47 6.91 -27.02
N ASP A 137 -27.95 7.85 -26.23
CA ASP A 137 -29.08 8.70 -26.61
C ASP A 137 -28.75 9.57 -27.83
N THR A 138 -27.48 9.95 -28.04
CA THR A 138 -27.09 10.75 -29.21
C THR A 138 -27.02 9.93 -30.49
N TRP A 139 -26.94 8.59 -30.42
CA TRP A 139 -26.78 7.70 -31.57
C TRP A 139 -27.85 7.89 -32.64
N PHE A 140 -29.10 8.14 -32.25
CA PHE A 140 -30.20 8.35 -33.18
C PHE A 140 -30.11 9.68 -33.95
N THR A 141 -29.42 10.66 -33.39
CA THR A 141 -29.31 12.01 -33.95
C THR A 141 -28.00 12.23 -34.70
N GLN A 142 -26.92 11.65 -34.19
CA GLN A 142 -25.54 11.83 -34.68
C GLN A 142 -25.08 10.65 -35.56
N GLY A 143 -25.71 9.47 -35.41
CA GLY A 143 -25.24 8.23 -36.00
C GLY A 143 -24.08 7.63 -35.21
N VAL A 144 -23.75 6.38 -35.55
CA VAL A 144 -22.62 5.64 -34.98
C VAL A 144 -21.78 5.12 -36.13
N SER A 145 -20.47 5.35 -36.06
CA SER A 145 -19.49 4.72 -36.95
C SER A 145 -19.02 3.41 -36.34
N ILE A 146 -19.12 2.33 -37.10
CA ILE A 146 -18.60 1.02 -36.71
C ILE A 146 -17.21 0.86 -37.31
N VAL A 147 -16.20 0.73 -36.45
CA VAL A 147 -14.82 0.43 -36.84
C VAL A 147 -14.55 -1.01 -36.49
N SER A 148 -14.15 -1.81 -37.49
CA SER A 148 -13.75 -3.19 -37.26
C SER A 148 -12.32 -3.42 -37.74
N ASP A 149 -11.53 -4.07 -36.90
CA ASP A 149 -10.20 -4.57 -37.22
C ASP A 149 -10.13 -6.07 -36.98
N GLY A 150 -9.15 -6.73 -37.60
CA GLY A 150 -8.92 -8.15 -37.46
C GLY A 150 -7.44 -8.45 -37.29
N TRP A 151 -7.11 -9.33 -36.35
CA TRP A 151 -5.76 -9.85 -36.17
C TRP A 151 -5.79 -11.37 -35.98
N SER A 152 -4.68 -12.05 -36.22
CA SER A 152 -4.53 -13.47 -35.87
C SER A 152 -3.77 -13.59 -34.56
N ASN A 153 -4.22 -14.46 -33.66
CA ASN A 153 -3.45 -14.75 -32.45
C ASN A 153 -2.19 -15.59 -32.77
N VAL A 154 -1.37 -15.87 -31.75
CA VAL A 154 -0.15 -16.68 -31.87
C VAL A 154 -0.39 -18.13 -32.35
N LYS A 155 -1.65 -18.58 -32.37
CA LYS A 155 -2.08 -19.89 -32.88
C LYS A 155 -2.74 -19.80 -34.26
N HIS A 156 -2.67 -18.64 -34.93
CA HIS A 156 -3.34 -18.35 -36.21
C HIS A 156 -4.87 -18.38 -36.18
N GLU A 157 -5.49 -18.24 -35.01
CA GLU A 157 -6.94 -18.10 -34.92
C GLU A 157 -7.34 -16.64 -35.19
N PRO A 158 -8.34 -16.39 -36.05
CA PRO A 158 -8.79 -15.04 -36.35
C PRO A 158 -9.51 -14.42 -35.15
N LEU A 159 -9.15 -13.19 -34.82
CA LEU A 159 -9.79 -12.34 -33.83
C LEU A 159 -10.29 -11.08 -34.54
N ILE A 160 -11.55 -10.74 -34.34
CA ILE A 160 -12.20 -9.56 -34.90
C ILE A 160 -12.59 -8.67 -33.74
N ASN A 161 -12.21 -7.39 -33.76
CA ASN A 161 -12.80 -6.41 -32.85
C ASN A 161 -13.75 -5.52 -33.62
N VAL A 162 -14.77 -5.07 -32.89
CA VAL A 162 -15.80 -4.18 -33.37
C VAL A 162 -15.93 -3.08 -32.33
N LEU A 163 -15.67 -1.86 -32.75
CA LEU A 163 -15.77 -0.65 -31.94
C LEU A 163 -16.86 0.25 -32.53
N GLY A 164 -17.64 0.90 -31.67
CA GLY A 164 -18.63 1.89 -32.07
C GLY A 164 -18.21 3.27 -31.55
N GLU A 165 -18.16 4.25 -32.44
CA GLU A 165 -17.86 5.65 -32.10
C GLU A 165 -19.05 6.54 -32.51
N CYS A 166 -19.43 7.46 -31.63
CA CYS A 166 -20.46 8.46 -31.92
C CYS A 166 -19.84 9.59 -32.76
N VAL A 167 -20.53 9.99 -33.83
CA VAL A 167 -20.00 10.94 -34.82
C VAL A 167 -20.36 12.40 -34.50
#